data_AF-A0A4S8QB84-F1
#
_entry.id   AF-A0A4S8QB84-F1
#
_cell.length_a   1.000
_cell.length_b   1.000
_cell.length_c   1.000
_cell.angle_alpha   90.00
_cell.angle_beta   90.00
_cell.angle_gamma   90.00
#
_symmetry.space_group_name_H-M   'P 1'
#
loop_
_entity.id
_entity.type
_entity.pdbx_description
1 polymer ?
#
loop_
_entity_poly.entity_id
_entity_poly.type
_entity_poly.pdbx_seq_one_letter_code
_entity_poly.pdbx_strand_id
1 'polypeptide(L)'
;MEPRSGCAINAAVEALGDHWSFLVLRDVIFGDRRYFRELLNGSIEGIASNILSSRLKKLVAAGILTKDDALRGQRARYSLTEAGIQTLPIIFALGNWGLDWRTGTPELRTRQELMRAEGMPFIEELMDELRVRHLGAAPVEREGPGPLERLEAAYQAVAGGEAAKAGDAG
;
A
#
# COMPACT_ATOMS: atom_id res chain seq x y z
N MET A 1 -21.98 3.12 -0.86
CA MET A 1 -22.32 3.53 -2.23
C MET A 1 -22.90 2.30 -2.89
N GLU A 2 -24.14 2.33 -3.38
CA GLU A 2 -24.73 1.16 -4.02
C GLU A 2 -24.09 0.94 -5.40
N PRO A 3 -23.71 -0.29 -5.76
CA PRO A 3 -23.10 -0.57 -7.05
C PRO A 3 -24.11 -0.35 -8.17
N ARG A 4 -23.62 0.07 -9.35
CA ARG A 4 -24.46 0.37 -10.53
C ARG A 4 -25.16 -0.88 -11.09
N SER A 5 -24.70 -2.06 -10.69
CA SER A 5 -25.29 -3.36 -11.02
C SER A 5 -25.10 -4.34 -9.86
N GLY A 6 -25.82 -5.47 -9.89
CA GLY A 6 -25.62 -6.59 -8.95
C GLY A 6 -24.35 -7.43 -9.20
N CYS A 7 -23.47 -7.00 -10.12
CA CYS A 7 -22.24 -7.72 -10.43
C CYS A 7 -21.15 -7.42 -9.38
N ALA A 8 -20.58 -8.47 -8.77
CA ALA A 8 -19.53 -8.34 -7.75
C ALA A 8 -18.28 -7.60 -8.25
N ILE A 9 -17.90 -7.79 -9.52
CA ILE A 9 -16.77 -7.09 -10.13
C ILE A 9 -17.07 -5.60 -10.23
N ASN A 10 -18.28 -5.21 -10.66
CA ASN A 10 -18.66 -3.79 -10.72
C ASN A 10 -18.64 -3.17 -9.32
N ALA A 11 -19.15 -3.85 -8.30
CA ALA A 11 -19.10 -3.37 -6.94
C ALA A 11 -17.66 -3.13 -6.45
N ALA A 12 -16.74 -4.05 -6.74
CA ALA A 12 -15.33 -3.88 -6.42
C ALA A 12 -14.70 -2.71 -7.18
N VAL A 13 -15.01 -2.54 -8.46
CA VAL A 13 -14.53 -1.42 -9.29
C VAL A 13 -15.07 -0.08 -8.81
N GLU A 14 -16.32 0.02 -8.36
CA GLU A 14 -16.86 1.25 -7.78
C GLU A 14 -16.17 1.62 -6.46
N ALA A 15 -15.72 0.63 -5.68
CA ALA A 15 -14.98 0.84 -4.43
C ALA A 15 -13.49 1.17 -4.63
N LEU A 16 -12.82 0.48 -5.57
CA LEU A 16 -11.36 0.47 -5.72
C LEU A 16 -10.86 1.09 -7.04
N GLY A 17 -11.70 1.15 -8.06
CA GLY A 17 -11.31 1.33 -9.46
C GLY A 17 -11.03 2.76 -9.90
N ASP A 18 -10.62 3.65 -8.99
CA ASP A 18 -10.06 4.94 -9.39
C ASP A 18 -8.54 4.97 -9.28
N HIS A 19 -7.91 5.88 -10.04
CA HIS A 19 -6.45 5.95 -10.14
C HIS A 19 -5.73 6.10 -8.79
N TRP A 20 -6.40 6.69 -7.79
CA TRP A 20 -5.78 7.03 -6.52
C TRP A 20 -6.02 6.00 -5.44
N SER A 21 -7.12 5.24 -5.48
CA SER A 21 -7.44 4.24 -4.45
C SER A 21 -6.31 3.24 -4.23
N PHE A 22 -5.78 2.64 -5.31
CA PHE A 22 -4.66 1.69 -5.19
C PHE A 22 -3.34 2.37 -4.77
N LEU A 23 -3.08 3.61 -5.18
CA LEU A 23 -1.88 4.34 -4.76
C LEU A 23 -1.93 4.71 -3.27
N VAL A 24 -3.09 5.13 -2.77
CA VAL A 24 -3.29 5.39 -1.34
C VAL A 24 -3.16 4.10 -0.54
N LEU A 25 -3.76 2.99 -1.00
CA LEU A 25 -3.62 1.69 -0.34
C LEU A 25 -2.17 1.21 -0.34
N ARG A 26 -1.45 1.35 -1.45
CA ARG A 26 -0.01 1.07 -1.55
C ARG A 26 0.76 1.83 -0.47
N ASP A 27 0.50 3.12 -0.33
CA ASP A 27 1.22 3.97 0.63
C ASP A 27 0.88 3.61 2.09
N VAL A 28 -0.37 3.20 2.38
CA VAL A 28 -0.76 2.70 3.70
C VAL A 28 -0.10 1.35 4.00
N ILE A 29 -0.09 0.43 3.03
CA ILE A 29 0.43 -0.94 3.20
C ILE A 29 1.95 -0.94 3.34
N PHE A 30 2.66 -0.39 2.36
CA PHE A 30 4.12 -0.53 2.27
C PHE A 30 4.86 0.60 2.98
N GLY A 31 4.22 1.76 3.17
CA GLY A 31 4.80 2.90 3.87
C GLY A 31 4.34 3.07 5.32
N ASP A 32 3.40 2.24 5.80
CA ASP A 32 2.71 2.39 7.09
C ASP A 32 2.21 3.84 7.35
N ARG A 33 1.84 4.54 6.27
CA ARG A 33 1.45 5.95 6.34
C ARG A 33 0.00 6.04 6.75
N ARG A 34 -0.23 6.44 7.99
CA ARG A 34 -1.55 6.36 8.63
C ARG A 34 -2.14 7.73 8.95
N TYR A 35 -1.39 8.80 8.73
CA TYR A 35 -1.89 10.15 8.91
C TYR A 35 -1.95 10.91 7.58
N PHE A 36 -2.94 11.79 7.45
CA PHE A 36 -3.17 12.55 6.22
C PHE A 36 -1.93 13.28 5.69
N ARG A 37 -1.14 13.90 6.59
CA ARG A 37 0.07 14.64 6.20
C ARG A 37 1.18 13.72 5.68
N GLU A 38 1.29 12.51 6.22
CA GLU A 38 2.29 11.54 5.76
C GLU A 38 1.92 11.02 4.37
N LEU A 39 0.64 10.67 4.17
CA LEU A 39 0.12 10.26 2.87
C LEU A 39 0.27 11.36 1.82
N LEU A 40 0.00 12.62 2.19
CA LEU A 40 0.14 13.75 1.29
C LEU A 40 1.59 14.00 0.92
N ASN A 41 2.48 14.09 1.91
CA ASN A 41 3.87 14.49 1.70
C ASN A 41 4.73 13.36 1.14
N GLY A 42 4.36 12.11 1.40
CA GLY A 42 5.10 10.95 0.92
C GLY A 42 4.68 10.45 -0.46
N SER A 43 3.56 10.94 -1.00
CA SER A 43 3.04 10.49 -2.30
C SER A 43 4.05 10.79 -3.41
N ILE A 44 4.54 9.73 -4.07
CA ILE A 44 5.52 9.83 -5.15
C ILE A 44 4.87 10.48 -6.39
N GLU A 45 3.57 10.25 -6.60
CA GLU A 45 2.79 10.74 -7.72
C GLU A 45 2.24 12.16 -7.51
N GLY A 46 2.49 12.78 -6.36
CA GLY A 46 2.07 14.15 -6.07
C GLY A 46 0.56 14.34 -5.96
N ILE A 47 -0.12 13.48 -5.19
CA ILE A 47 -1.58 13.59 -4.97
C ILE A 47 -1.96 14.96 -4.40
N ALA A 48 -2.96 15.63 -4.99
CA ALA A 48 -3.49 16.87 -4.45
C ALA A 48 -4.29 16.63 -3.16
N SER A 49 -4.25 17.57 -2.21
CA SER A 49 -4.85 17.43 -0.87
C SER A 49 -6.36 17.20 -0.89
N ASN A 50 -7.08 17.88 -1.79
CA ASN A 50 -8.53 17.70 -1.99
C ASN A 50 -8.86 16.31 -2.54
N ILE A 51 -8.03 15.79 -3.46
CA ILE A 51 -8.18 14.44 -4.02
C ILE A 51 -7.91 13.41 -2.93
N LEU A 52 -6.79 13.50 -2.20
CA LEU A 52 -6.49 12.60 -1.09
C LEU A 52 -7.61 12.57 -0.05
N SER A 53 -8.12 13.74 0.35
CA SER A 53 -9.24 13.85 1.30
C SER A 53 -10.51 13.15 0.79
N SER A 54 -10.85 13.35 -0.48
CA SER A 54 -11.98 12.68 -1.13
C SER A 54 -11.80 11.16 -1.17
N ARG A 55 -10.60 10.68 -1.48
CA ARG A 55 -10.30 9.24 -1.57
C ARG A 55 -10.34 8.55 -0.21
N LEU A 56 -9.74 9.15 0.81
CA LEU A 56 -9.80 8.63 2.18
C LEU A 56 -11.25 8.50 2.67
N LYS A 57 -12.10 9.52 2.41
CA LYS A 57 -13.53 9.44 2.74
C LYS A 57 -14.22 8.27 2.04
N LYS A 58 -13.94 8.04 0.75
CA LYS A 58 -14.53 6.92 -0.01
C LYS A 58 -14.07 5.56 0.49
N LEU A 59 -12.76 5.39 0.74
CA LEU A 59 -12.21 4.14 1.26
C LEU A 59 -12.77 3.82 2.66
N VAL A 60 -12.98 4.84 3.50
CA VAL A 60 -13.66 4.66 4.79
C VAL A 60 -15.13 4.28 4.61
N ALA A 61 -15.86 4.98 3.73
CA ALA A 61 -17.26 4.67 3.44
C ALA A 61 -17.46 3.28 2.81
N ALA A 62 -16.44 2.77 2.11
CA ALA A 62 -16.42 1.42 1.54
C ALA A 62 -15.99 0.33 2.55
N GLY A 63 -15.65 0.69 3.79
CA GLY A 63 -15.20 -0.26 4.81
C GLY A 63 -13.80 -0.82 4.55
N ILE A 64 -13.00 -0.18 3.70
CA ILE A 64 -11.63 -0.57 3.38
C ILE A 64 -10.65 0.02 4.41
N LEU A 65 -10.94 1.23 4.88
CA LEU A 65 -10.19 1.89 5.95
C LEU A 65 -11.12 2.20 7.12
N THR A 66 -10.59 2.18 8.33
CA THR A 66 -11.17 2.92 9.46
C THR A 66 -10.52 4.28 9.56
N LYS A 67 -11.22 5.21 10.21
CA LYS A 67 -10.69 6.49 10.63
C LYS A 67 -11.05 6.68 12.10
N ASP A 68 -10.04 6.79 12.95
CA ASP A 68 -10.27 6.96 14.38
C ASP A 68 -10.90 8.33 14.67
N ASP A 69 -11.77 8.36 15.68
CA ASP A 69 -12.33 9.59 16.24
C ASP A 69 -11.25 10.33 17.02
N ALA A 70 -10.45 11.11 16.30
CA ALA A 70 -9.45 11.95 16.91
C ALA A 70 -10.11 12.96 17.86
N LEU A 71 -9.70 12.95 19.13
CA LEU A 71 -10.03 14.00 20.07
C LEU A 71 -9.63 15.37 19.50
N ARG A 72 -10.31 16.44 19.94
CA ARG A 72 -10.05 17.81 19.49
C ARG A 72 -8.55 18.13 19.64
N GLY A 73 -7.85 18.34 18.53
CA GLY A 73 -6.40 18.62 18.48
C GLY A 73 -5.51 17.43 18.11
N GLN A 74 -6.03 16.20 18.06
CA GLN A 74 -5.31 15.01 17.60
C GLN A 74 -5.48 14.80 16.09
N ARG A 75 -4.51 14.11 15.49
CA ARG A 75 -4.56 13.75 14.07
C ARG A 75 -5.34 12.45 13.91
N ALA A 76 -6.35 12.44 13.05
CA ALA A 76 -7.07 11.22 12.73
C ALA A 76 -6.12 10.20 12.08
N ARG A 77 -6.10 8.99 12.65
CA ARG A 77 -5.35 7.85 12.13
C ARG A 77 -6.26 7.04 11.21
N TYR A 78 -5.72 6.66 10.06
CA TYR A 78 -6.35 5.73 9.14
C TYR A 78 -5.73 4.35 9.33
N SER A 79 -6.55 3.31 9.30
CA SER A 79 -6.11 1.92 9.49
C SER A 79 -6.79 1.02 8.47
N LEU A 80 -6.10 0.02 7.94
CA LEU A 80 -6.73 -0.99 7.12
C LEU A 80 -7.74 -1.77 7.96
N THR A 81 -8.90 -2.08 7.38
CA THR A 81 -9.78 -3.15 7.86
C THR A 81 -9.28 -4.49 7.34
N GLU A 82 -9.88 -5.60 7.79
CA GLU A 82 -9.64 -6.91 7.17
C GLU A 82 -9.95 -6.88 5.66
N ALA A 83 -11.03 -6.22 5.25
CA ALA A 83 -11.35 -6.04 3.83
C ALA A 83 -10.27 -5.23 3.09
N GLY A 84 -9.67 -4.23 3.73
CA GLY A 84 -8.55 -3.47 3.18
C GLY A 84 -7.27 -4.30 3.05
N ILE A 85 -6.96 -5.14 4.03
CA ILE A 85 -5.81 -6.06 3.97
C ILE A 85 -6.00 -7.06 2.82
N GLN A 86 -7.23 -7.57 2.61
CA GLN A 86 -7.56 -8.47 1.50
C GLN A 86 -7.50 -7.83 0.11
N THR A 87 -7.21 -6.52 -0.01
CA THR A 87 -6.86 -5.91 -1.30
C THR A 87 -5.43 -6.22 -1.73
N LEU A 88 -4.56 -6.70 -0.83
CA LEU A 88 -3.16 -6.94 -1.14
C LEU A 88 -2.93 -7.96 -2.29
N PRO A 89 -3.64 -9.09 -2.40
CA PRO A 89 -3.53 -9.97 -3.56
C PRO A 89 -3.91 -9.29 -4.89
N ILE A 90 -4.85 -8.34 -4.85
CA ILE A 90 -5.25 -7.55 -6.03
C ILE A 90 -4.11 -6.60 -6.42
N ILE A 91 -3.53 -5.91 -5.44
CA ILE A 91 -2.38 -5.01 -5.65
C ILE A 91 -1.17 -5.79 -6.16
N PHE A 92 -0.94 -6.99 -5.63
CA PHE A 92 0.12 -7.88 -6.07
C PHE A 92 -0.05 -8.29 -7.55
N ALA A 93 -1.25 -8.72 -7.93
CA ALA A 93 -1.55 -9.06 -9.32
C ALA A 93 -1.41 -7.84 -10.26
N LEU A 94 -1.89 -6.67 -9.82
CA LEU A 94 -1.75 -5.41 -10.55
C LEU A 94 -0.28 -5.03 -10.75
N GLY A 95 0.54 -5.16 -9.70
CA GLY A 95 1.97 -4.90 -9.76
C GLY A 95 2.71 -5.86 -10.70
N ASN A 96 2.39 -7.15 -10.66
CA ASN A 96 2.94 -8.15 -11.58
C ASN A 96 2.62 -7.83 -13.03
N TRP A 97 1.36 -7.46 -13.31
CA TRP A 97 0.99 -7.00 -14.64
C TRP A 97 1.77 -5.74 -15.05
N GLY A 98 2.00 -4.81 -14.12
CA GLY A 98 2.85 -3.65 -14.34
C GLY A 98 4.30 -4.02 -14.68
N LEU A 99 4.88 -5.03 -14.02
CA LEU A 99 6.23 -5.50 -14.31
C LEU A 99 6.36 -6.03 -15.75
N ASP A 100 5.34 -6.72 -16.25
CA ASP A 100 5.36 -7.33 -17.59
C ASP A 100 5.12 -6.32 -18.72
N TRP A 101 4.25 -5.33 -18.49
CA TRP A 101 3.67 -4.54 -19.59
C TRP A 101 3.96 -3.04 -19.52
N ARG A 102 4.60 -2.54 -18.47
CA ARG A 102 4.86 -1.11 -18.26
C ARG A 102 6.33 -0.85 -17.92
N THR A 103 6.84 0.31 -18.32
CA THR A 103 8.17 0.76 -17.88
C THR A 103 8.12 1.29 -16.44
N GLY A 104 9.23 1.19 -15.73
CA GLY A 104 9.40 1.75 -14.37
C GLY A 104 10.87 1.87 -14.04
N THR A 105 11.21 2.58 -12.96
CA THR A 105 12.60 2.68 -12.49
C THR A 105 12.97 1.45 -11.65
N PRO A 106 14.24 1.04 -11.61
CA PRO A 106 14.66 -0.13 -10.83
C PRO A 106 14.25 -0.05 -9.34
N GLU A 107 14.40 1.12 -8.73
CA GLU A 107 14.13 1.39 -7.31
C GLU A 107 12.64 1.16 -7.01
N LEU A 108 11.74 1.59 -7.89
CA LEU A 108 10.30 1.42 -7.70
C LEU A 108 9.80 0.02 -8.07
N ARG A 109 10.57 -0.73 -8.87
CA ARG A 109 10.22 -2.10 -9.31
C ARG A 109 10.68 -3.17 -8.32
N THR A 110 11.81 -2.98 -7.65
CA THR A 110 12.47 -4.00 -6.81
C THR A 110 11.55 -4.63 -5.74
N ARG A 111 10.68 -3.84 -5.09
CA ARG A 111 9.72 -4.38 -4.11
C ARG A 111 8.75 -5.37 -4.74
N GLN A 112 8.23 -5.05 -5.92
CA GLN A 112 7.31 -5.93 -6.65
C GLN A 112 8.04 -7.15 -7.20
N GLU A 113 9.30 -7.00 -7.64
CA GLU A 113 10.13 -8.10 -8.10
C GLU A 113 10.41 -9.11 -6.97
N LEU A 114 10.71 -8.63 -5.75
CA LEU A 114 10.84 -9.47 -4.56
C LEU A 114 9.52 -10.22 -4.26
N MET A 115 8.40 -9.50 -4.17
CA MET A 115 7.09 -10.14 -3.94
C MET A 115 6.77 -11.19 -5.00
N ARG A 116 7.13 -10.94 -6.26
CA ARG A 116 6.89 -11.87 -7.36
C ARG A 116 7.76 -13.12 -7.24
N ALA A 117 9.02 -12.97 -6.86
CA ALA A 117 9.96 -14.07 -6.68
C ALA A 117 9.55 -14.99 -5.52
N GLU A 118 9.08 -14.42 -4.41
CA GLU A 118 8.64 -15.16 -3.23
C GLU A 118 7.20 -15.73 -3.39
N GLY A 119 6.36 -15.08 -4.18
CA GLY A 119 5.02 -15.55 -4.53
C GLY A 119 3.97 -15.36 -3.43
N MET A 120 2.88 -16.14 -3.51
CA MET A 120 1.73 -16.03 -2.59
C MET A 120 2.04 -16.26 -1.10
N PRO A 121 2.96 -17.17 -0.71
CA PRO A 121 3.32 -17.32 0.70
C PRO A 121 3.81 -16.02 1.35
N PHE A 122 4.57 -15.21 0.60
CA PHE A 122 5.00 -13.89 1.07
C PHE A 122 3.85 -12.91 1.21
N ILE A 123 2.86 -12.98 0.31
CA ILE A 123 1.65 -12.15 0.38
C ILE A 123 0.83 -12.51 1.62
N GLU A 124 0.67 -13.79 1.92
CA GLU A 124 -0.01 -14.27 3.14
C GLU A 124 0.73 -13.78 4.39
N GLU A 125 2.05 -13.93 4.42
CA GLU A 125 2.91 -13.44 5.49
C GLU A 125 2.78 -11.92 5.71
N LEU A 126 2.72 -11.16 4.62
CA LEU A 126 2.53 -9.71 4.64
C LEU A 126 1.12 -9.33 5.13
N MET A 127 0.08 -10.07 4.74
CA MET A 127 -1.26 -9.87 5.28
C MET A 127 -1.29 -10.08 6.79
N ASP A 128 -0.60 -11.10 7.31
CA ASP A 128 -0.52 -11.33 8.75
C ASP A 128 0.21 -10.20 9.49
N GLU A 129 1.32 -9.69 8.93
CA GLU A 129 1.98 -8.52 9.49
C GLU A 129 1.06 -7.28 9.50
N LEU A 130 0.27 -7.07 8.45
CA LEU A 130 -0.71 -5.97 8.40
C LEU A 130 -1.83 -6.16 9.43
N ARG A 131 -2.29 -7.39 9.71
CA ARG A 131 -3.28 -7.65 10.76
C ARG A 131 -2.74 -7.29 12.14
N VAL A 132 -1.47 -7.58 12.41
CA VAL A 132 -0.81 -7.16 13.66
C VAL A 132 -0.78 -5.63 13.75
N ARG A 133 -0.34 -4.95 12.69
CA ARG A 133 -0.16 -3.48 12.69
C ARG A 133 -1.47 -2.68 12.70
N HIS A 134 -2.50 -3.15 12.00
CA HIS A 134 -3.73 -2.40 11.78
C HIS A 134 -4.91 -2.87 12.63
N LEU A 135 -4.97 -4.16 12.97
CA LEU A 135 -6.10 -4.76 13.69
C LEU A 135 -5.75 -5.19 15.12
N GLY A 136 -4.49 -5.09 15.53
CA GLY A 136 -4.05 -5.53 16.86
C GLY A 136 -4.06 -7.05 17.04
N ALA A 137 -3.89 -7.80 15.95
CA ALA A 137 -3.71 -9.24 16.02
C ALA A 137 -2.45 -9.63 16.82
N ALA A 138 -2.43 -10.84 17.37
CA ALA A 138 -1.26 -11.36 18.07
C ALA A 138 -0.05 -11.40 17.14
N PRO A 139 1.16 -10.99 17.60
CA PRO A 139 2.38 -11.10 16.81
C PRO A 139 2.62 -12.53 16.33
N VAL A 140 3.01 -12.69 15.07
CA VAL A 140 3.44 -13.98 14.52
C VAL A 140 4.91 -14.20 14.90
N GLU A 141 5.19 -15.32 15.56
CA GLU A 141 6.57 -15.73 15.85
C GLU A 141 7.30 -16.03 14.53
N ARG A 142 8.45 -15.40 14.33
CA ARG A 142 9.28 -15.59 13.12
C ARG A 142 10.76 -15.51 13.46
N GLU A 143 11.54 -16.28 12.69
CA GLU A 143 12.99 -16.14 12.66
C GLU A 143 13.36 -15.14 11.55
N GLY A 144 14.00 -14.04 11.93
CA GLY A 144 14.48 -13.02 10.98
C GLY A 144 13.50 -11.86 10.69
N PRO A 145 13.81 -11.03 9.69
CA PRO A 145 13.08 -9.79 9.40
C PRO A 145 11.68 -10.06 8.83
N GLY A 146 10.72 -9.21 9.18
CA GLY A 146 9.35 -9.27 8.64
C GLY A 146 9.28 -8.91 7.14
N PRO A 147 8.17 -9.22 6.46
CA PRO A 147 8.02 -8.93 5.03
C PRO A 147 8.13 -7.44 4.71
N LEU A 148 7.60 -6.53 5.53
CA LEU A 148 7.77 -5.09 5.31
C LEU A 148 9.23 -4.63 5.43
N GLU A 149 9.99 -5.19 6.38
CA GLU A 149 11.42 -4.90 6.53
C GLU A 149 12.23 -5.42 5.34
N ARG A 150 11.92 -6.63 4.85
CA ARG A 150 12.55 -7.19 3.64
C ARG A 150 12.27 -6.35 2.39
N LEU A 151 11.04 -5.84 2.23
CA LEU A 151 10.69 -4.94 1.13
C LEU A 151 11.44 -3.61 1.22
N GLU A 152 11.59 -3.07 2.43
CA GLU A 152 12.37 -1.83 2.62
C GLU A 152 13.85 -2.05 2.31
N ALA A 153 14.44 -3.15 2.79
CA ALA A 153 15.81 -3.51 2.48
C ALA A 153 16.06 -3.65 0.97
N ALA A 154 15.14 -4.29 0.24
CA ALA A 154 15.22 -4.42 -1.22
C ALA A 154 15.19 -3.06 -1.94
N TYR A 155 14.34 -2.13 -1.48
CA TYR A 155 14.29 -0.77 -1.99
C TYR A 155 15.60 -0.01 -1.76
N GLN A 156 16.10 -0.03 -0.53
CA GLN A 156 17.32 0.69 -0.15
C GLN A 156 18.57 0.16 -0.86
N ALA A 157 18.66 -1.15 -1.09
CA ALA A 157 19.77 -1.76 -1.82
C ALA A 157 19.89 -1.22 -3.26
N VAL A 158 18.76 -0.97 -3.94
CA VAL A 158 18.74 -0.44 -5.31
C VAL A 158 18.94 1.08 -5.32
N ALA A 159 18.20 1.81 -4.46
CA ALA A 159 18.30 3.27 -4.37
C ALA A 159 19.70 3.75 -3.96
N GLY A 160 20.35 3.07 -3.02
CA GLY A 160 21.73 3.36 -2.61
C GLY A 160 22.76 3.06 -3.71
N GLY A 161 22.51 2.03 -4.53
CA GLY A 161 23.35 1.67 -5.66
C GLY A 161 23.32 2.70 -6.80
N GLU A 162 22.15 3.31 -7.06
CA GLU A 162 22.04 4.41 -8.04
C GLU A 162 22.76 5.68 -7.58
N ALA A 163 22.62 6.06 -6.32
CA ALA A 163 23.30 7.23 -5.76
C ALA A 163 24.84 7.10 -5.84
N ALA A 164 25.37 5.89 -5.63
CA ALA A 164 26.80 5.62 -5.79
C ALA A 164 27.27 5.68 -7.25
N LYS A 165 26.48 5.17 -8.20
CA LYS A 165 26.80 5.25 -9.65
C LYS A 165 26.72 6.67 -10.20
N ALA A 166 25.83 7.51 -9.67
CA ALA A 166 25.73 8.92 -10.07
C ALA A 166 26.92 9.76 -9.58
N GLY A 167 27.56 9.38 -8.47
CA GLY A 167 28.74 10.07 -7.93
C GLY A 167 30.06 9.74 -8.62
N ASP A 168 30.14 8.61 -9.33
CA ASP A 168 31.36 8.14 -10.03
C ASP A 168 31.41 8.56 -11.51
N ALA A 169 30.35 9.20 -12.01
CA ALA A 169 30.23 9.71 -13.38
C ALA A 169 30.46 11.24 -13.48
N GLY A 170 30.92 11.89 -12.40
CA GLY A 170 31.12 13.34 -12.27
C GLY A 170 32.58 13.78 -12.29
#